data_AF-A0A7J6NRP3-F1
#
_entry.id   AF-A0A7J6NRP3-F1
#
_cell.length_a   1.000
_cell.length_b   1.000
_cell.length_c   1.000
_cell.angle_alpha   90.00
_cell.angle_beta   90.00
_cell.angle_gamma   90.00
#
_symmetry.space_group_name_H-M   'P 1'
#
loop_
_entity.id
_entity.type
_entity.pdbx_description
1 polymer ?
#
loop_
_entity_poly.entity_id
_entity_poly.type
_entity_poly.pdbx_seq_one_letter_code
_entity_poly.pdbx_strand_id
1 'polypeptide(L)'
;DEQPPWGKWAKHIESRLSSEKPQINSPAHEVHLILENGKVVVLKGPWYWFWQGHCNKLVVAGDPVNLVLADEKDAEAPVVTCGETGNFLIFHPAILLSGTTVSNALPCHRKTLLQHLLSDVGYGAQNNIYATVGNAVHAILQSSLMFGRGRLDEGYVRQAIEESKMDLWFSGFSNASVLERHVRERVPQIAKWLSEVIPAKFSRMIAAEQNVHCQKFGLKGKIDAVMELTGGQEKACLEIKTGKPWHTHMGQVMLYHILMMDLYGEEAVKGGLLEVGYFNGNRNQRGPPGGAPPSAEVSEVTPNPTELDNLVCVRNTLALHLARKTLPPPIGSKRECE
;
A
#
# COMPACT_ATOMS: atom_id res chain seq x y z
N ASP A 1 -19.39 -6.59 18.37
CA ASP A 1 -19.20 -5.14 18.51
C ASP A 1 -18.08 -4.79 19.49
N GLU A 2 -16.90 -5.42 19.35
CA GLU A 2 -15.68 -4.86 19.93
C GLU A 2 -14.93 -4.22 18.75
N GLN A 3 -14.76 -2.91 18.78
CA GLN A 3 -13.78 -2.27 17.91
C GLN A 3 -12.42 -2.92 18.17
N PRO A 4 -11.64 -3.22 17.12
CA PRO A 4 -10.30 -3.72 17.32
C PRO A 4 -9.49 -2.76 18.23
N PRO A 5 -8.64 -3.28 19.15
CA PRO A 5 -7.93 -2.44 20.13
C PRO A 5 -6.90 -1.47 19.51
N TRP A 6 -6.60 -1.63 18.22
CA TRP A 6 -5.86 -0.67 17.40
C TRP A 6 -6.85 0.26 16.72
N GLY A 7 -7.15 1.35 17.43
CA GLY A 7 -8.15 2.26 16.93
C GLY A 7 -8.11 3.65 17.55
N LYS A 8 -6.92 4.06 17.97
CA LYS A 8 -6.58 5.42 18.37
C LYS A 8 -5.08 5.53 18.31
N TRP A 9 -4.50 5.59 17.11
CA TRP A 9 -3.12 6.07 16.97
C TRP A 9 -3.07 7.58 17.24
N ALA A 10 -3.56 8.02 18.39
CA ALA A 10 -3.68 9.41 18.81
C ALA A 10 -2.34 9.96 19.30
N LYS A 11 -1.46 9.09 19.80
CA LYS A 11 -0.13 9.46 20.31
C LYS A 11 0.98 8.73 19.56
N HIS A 12 2.07 9.44 19.30
CA HIS A 12 3.35 8.87 18.95
C HIS A 12 4.45 9.54 19.76
N ILE A 13 5.49 8.78 20.06
CA ILE A 13 6.65 9.28 20.79
C ILE A 13 7.82 9.24 19.83
N GLU A 14 8.39 10.41 19.54
CA GLU A 14 9.64 10.54 18.81
C GLU A 14 10.79 10.35 19.79
N SER A 15 11.70 9.44 19.48
CA SER A 15 12.85 9.14 20.34
C SER A 15 14.01 8.64 19.48
N ARG A 16 15.08 8.23 20.15
CA ARG A 16 16.18 7.47 19.57
C ARG A 16 16.39 6.19 20.37
N LEU A 17 17.06 5.24 19.75
CA LEU A 17 17.55 4.06 20.45
C LEU A 17 18.67 4.42 21.42
N SER A 18 18.58 3.89 22.63
CA SER A 18 19.63 4.02 23.65
C SER A 18 20.93 3.35 23.20
N SER A 19 22.03 3.72 23.86
CA SER A 19 23.32 3.02 23.78
C SER A 19 23.31 1.63 24.43
N GLU A 20 22.28 1.33 25.21
CA GLU A 20 22.12 0.02 25.84
C GLU A 20 21.87 -1.08 24.80
N LYS A 21 22.53 -2.23 25.01
CA LYS A 21 22.42 -3.34 24.08
C LYS A 21 21.03 -3.97 24.17
N PRO A 22 20.40 -4.31 23.03
CA PRO A 22 19.17 -5.09 22.99
C PRO A 22 19.29 -6.38 23.80
N GLN A 23 18.33 -6.64 24.69
CA GLN A 23 18.27 -7.90 25.45
C GLN A 23 17.38 -8.89 24.71
N ILE A 24 17.89 -10.08 24.42
CA ILE A 24 17.17 -11.10 23.65
C ILE A 24 16.80 -12.24 24.61
N ASN A 25 15.51 -12.47 24.78
CA ASN A 25 14.97 -13.60 25.52
C ASN A 25 14.44 -14.64 24.53
N SER A 26 15.34 -15.50 24.02
CA SER A 26 15.02 -16.49 23.00
C SER A 26 13.93 -17.50 23.43
N PRO A 27 13.90 -18.02 24.68
CA PRO A 27 12.82 -18.91 25.13
C PRO A 27 11.43 -18.29 25.04
N ALA A 28 11.32 -16.98 25.30
CA ALA A 28 10.06 -16.26 25.23
C ALA A 28 9.76 -15.65 23.85
N HIS A 29 10.69 -15.76 22.89
CA HIS A 29 10.64 -15.04 21.60
C HIS A 29 10.44 -13.52 21.77
N GLU A 30 11.23 -12.92 22.65
CA GLU A 30 11.17 -11.49 22.95
C GLU A 30 12.50 -10.78 22.69
N VAL A 31 12.43 -9.54 22.19
CA VAL A 31 13.57 -8.61 22.15
C VAL A 31 13.19 -7.33 22.88
N HIS A 32 14.01 -6.94 23.85
CA HIS A 32 13.81 -5.75 24.66
C HIS A 32 14.76 -4.66 24.17
N LEU A 33 14.20 -3.55 23.73
CA LEU A 33 14.91 -2.37 23.25
C LEU A 33 14.67 -1.22 24.22
N ILE A 34 15.70 -0.44 24.50
CA ILE A 34 15.60 0.71 25.39
C ILE A 34 15.73 1.97 24.55
N LEU A 35 14.82 2.91 24.76
CA LEU A 35 14.82 4.21 24.11
C LEU A 35 15.55 5.24 25.00
N GLU A 36 16.09 6.31 24.42
CA GLU A 36 16.79 7.37 25.17
C GLU A 36 15.91 8.05 26.24
N ASN A 37 14.59 8.03 26.06
CA ASN A 37 13.63 8.52 27.06
C ASN A 37 13.36 7.52 28.21
N GLY A 38 14.11 6.41 28.29
CA GLY A 38 14.01 5.40 29.34
C GLY A 38 12.90 4.36 29.14
N LYS A 39 12.10 4.47 28.07
CA LYS A 39 11.01 3.54 27.78
C LYS A 39 11.54 2.23 27.19
N VAL A 40 11.00 1.10 27.63
CA VAL A 40 11.36 -0.24 27.14
C VAL A 40 10.33 -0.71 26.11
N VAL A 41 10.78 -1.09 24.93
CA VAL A 41 9.96 -1.64 23.85
C VAL A 41 10.26 -3.13 23.73
N VAL A 42 9.24 -3.96 23.93
CA VAL A 42 9.31 -5.42 23.83
C VAL A 42 8.74 -5.85 22.48
N LEU A 43 9.59 -6.39 21.62
CA LEU A 43 9.22 -6.92 20.32
C LEU A 43 8.83 -8.41 20.46
N LYS A 44 7.60 -8.75 20.05
CA LYS A 44 7.04 -10.11 20.09
C LYS A 44 6.52 -10.57 18.73
N GLY A 45 6.27 -11.88 18.62
CA GLY A 45 5.60 -12.47 17.46
C GLY A 45 6.39 -12.19 16.16
N PRO A 46 5.74 -11.63 15.12
CA PRO A 46 6.41 -11.29 13.85
C PRO A 46 7.64 -10.38 14.04
N TRP A 47 7.59 -9.47 15.01
CA TRP A 47 8.68 -8.51 15.28
C TRP A 47 9.95 -9.17 15.81
N TYR A 48 9.82 -10.27 16.57
CA TYR A 48 10.96 -11.03 17.05
C TYR A 48 11.72 -11.67 15.87
N TRP A 49 11.01 -12.34 14.97
CA TRP A 49 11.62 -13.00 13.81
C TRP A 49 12.20 -12.00 12.82
N PHE A 50 11.48 -10.90 12.60
CA PHE A 50 11.99 -9.75 11.85
C PHE A 50 13.29 -9.23 12.45
N TRP A 51 13.36 -9.07 13.78
CA TRP A 51 14.57 -8.59 14.44
C TRP A 51 15.76 -9.52 14.20
N GLN A 52 15.56 -10.83 14.40
CA GLN A 52 16.62 -11.84 14.25
C GLN A 52 17.14 -11.93 12.80
N GLY A 53 16.25 -11.83 11.82
CA GLY A 53 16.60 -11.98 10.40
C GLY A 53 17.14 -10.71 9.74
N HIS A 54 16.70 -9.53 10.19
CA HIS A 54 16.87 -8.29 9.41
C HIS A 54 17.39 -7.09 10.20
N CYS A 55 17.10 -6.96 11.51
CA CYS A 55 17.46 -5.74 12.26
C CYS A 55 18.76 -5.83 13.04
N ASN A 56 19.02 -6.97 13.68
CA ASN A 56 20.04 -7.11 14.73
C ASN A 56 21.44 -6.63 14.34
N LYS A 57 21.79 -6.68 13.04
CA LYS A 57 23.08 -6.23 12.49
C LYS A 57 23.07 -4.81 11.94
N LEU A 58 21.89 -4.23 11.69
CA LEU A 58 21.75 -2.92 11.05
C LEU A 58 21.46 -1.81 12.04
N VAL A 59 20.72 -2.11 13.10
CA VAL A 59 20.32 -1.17 14.13
C VAL A 59 21.52 -0.72 14.96
N VAL A 60 21.64 0.58 15.20
CA VAL A 60 22.71 1.19 16.04
C VAL A 60 22.12 2.17 17.05
N ALA A 61 22.87 2.41 18.12
CA ALA A 61 22.54 3.42 19.11
C ALA A 61 22.39 4.81 18.45
N GLY A 62 21.38 5.57 18.89
CA GLY A 62 21.06 6.89 18.35
C GLY A 62 20.20 6.86 17.08
N ASP A 63 19.85 5.70 16.53
CA ASP A 63 18.91 5.61 15.42
C ASP A 63 17.57 6.26 15.80
N PRO A 64 17.02 7.17 14.96
CA PRO A 64 15.73 7.80 15.23
C PRO A 64 14.60 6.78 15.08
N VAL A 65 13.68 6.79 16.04
CA VAL A 65 12.52 5.92 16.05
C VAL A 65 11.25 6.68 16.41
N ASN A 66 10.13 6.25 15.83
CA ASN A 66 8.81 6.64 16.30
C ASN A 66 8.14 5.43 16.94
N LEU A 67 7.68 5.59 18.17
CA LEU A 67 6.82 4.62 18.84
C LEU A 67 5.37 5.07 18.67
N VAL A 68 4.63 4.36 17.84
CA VAL A 68 3.20 4.60 17.58
C VAL A 68 2.37 3.73 18.51
N LEU A 69 1.48 4.36 19.27
CA LEU A 69 0.73 3.69 20.33
C LEU A 69 -0.75 3.60 19.96
N ALA A 70 -1.35 2.44 20.21
CA ALA A 70 -2.77 2.16 19.99
C ALA A 70 -3.65 2.64 21.16
N ASP A 71 -3.14 2.57 22.40
CA ASP A 71 -3.80 3.11 23.60
C ASP A 71 -2.97 4.28 24.17
N GLU A 72 -3.64 5.33 24.63
CA GLU A 72 -2.98 6.44 25.31
C GLU A 72 -2.33 6.03 26.64
N LYS A 73 -2.86 5.01 27.32
CA LYS A 73 -2.28 4.48 28.56
C LYS A 73 -0.87 3.94 28.34
N ASP A 74 -0.61 3.41 27.15
CA ASP A 74 0.72 2.94 26.77
C ASP A 74 1.72 4.09 26.67
N ALA A 75 1.29 5.35 26.57
CA ALA A 75 2.21 6.49 26.52
C ALA A 75 2.92 6.69 27.87
N GLU A 76 2.20 6.48 28.97
CA GLU A 76 2.71 6.63 30.34
C GLU A 76 3.38 5.36 30.88
N ALA A 77 3.07 4.19 30.30
CA ALA A 77 3.65 2.93 30.71
C ALA A 77 5.17 2.89 30.48
N PRO A 78 5.99 2.41 31.44
CA PRO A 78 7.44 2.31 31.25
C PRO A 78 7.84 1.24 30.22
N VAL A 79 6.99 0.23 30.03
CA VAL A 79 7.20 -0.88 29.10
C VAL A 79 6.03 -0.95 28.13
N VAL A 80 6.32 -1.13 26.85
CA VAL A 80 5.31 -1.34 25.80
C VAL A 80 5.68 -2.52 24.92
N THR A 81 4.67 -3.23 24.43
CA THR A 81 4.86 -4.39 23.56
C THR A 81 4.46 -4.04 22.13
N CYS A 82 5.20 -4.53 21.13
CA CYS A 82 4.84 -4.50 19.71
C CYS A 82 4.60 -5.93 19.20
N GLY A 83 3.57 -6.12 18.35
CA GLY A 83 3.20 -7.41 17.75
C GLY A 83 1.96 -8.12 18.33
N GLU A 84 1.37 -7.57 19.39
CA GLU A 84 0.14 -8.11 20.02
C GLU A 84 -0.90 -7.02 20.31
N THR A 85 -0.46 -5.81 20.65
CA THR A 85 -1.32 -4.72 21.16
C THR A 85 -1.66 -3.67 20.11
N GLY A 86 -1.17 -3.80 18.86
CA GLY A 86 -1.36 -2.79 17.81
C GLY A 86 -0.42 -1.59 17.89
N ASN A 87 0.58 -1.64 18.78
CA ASN A 87 1.67 -0.65 18.85
C ASN A 87 2.75 -0.97 17.82
N PHE A 88 3.32 0.07 17.21
CA PHE A 88 4.36 -0.08 16.20
C PHE A 88 5.63 0.69 16.55
N LEU A 89 6.77 0.06 16.33
CA LEU A 89 8.08 0.71 16.39
C LEU A 89 8.55 1.02 14.96
N ILE A 90 8.76 2.28 14.62
CA ILE A 90 9.11 2.73 13.27
C ILE A 90 10.55 3.22 13.26
N PHE A 91 11.44 2.55 12.53
CA PHE A 91 12.86 2.92 12.41
C PHE A 91 13.10 3.95 11.31
N HIS A 92 13.85 5.02 11.56
CA HIS A 92 14.06 6.08 10.57
C HIS A 92 12.76 6.62 9.97
N PRO A 93 11.87 7.23 10.77
CA PRO A 93 10.57 7.76 10.31
C PRO A 93 10.70 8.83 9.21
N ALA A 94 11.84 9.51 9.12
CA ALA A 94 12.13 10.47 8.04
C ALA A 94 12.28 9.82 6.64
N ILE A 95 12.53 8.51 6.57
CA ILE A 95 12.60 7.78 5.30
C ILE A 95 11.18 7.37 4.91
N LEU A 96 10.54 8.17 4.05
CA LEU A 96 9.18 7.90 3.57
C LEU A 96 9.19 6.88 2.42
N LEU A 97 8.69 5.67 2.71
CA LEU A 97 8.55 4.60 1.72
C LEU A 97 7.12 4.56 1.17
N SER A 98 6.97 4.37 -0.15
CA SER A 98 5.64 4.29 -0.74
C SER A 98 4.93 2.99 -0.35
N GLY A 99 3.60 3.02 -0.19
CA GLY A 99 2.80 1.82 0.05
C GLY A 99 3.08 0.71 -0.98
N THR A 100 3.20 1.09 -2.26
CA THR A 100 3.58 0.18 -3.35
C THR A 100 4.99 -0.38 -3.20
N THR A 101 5.96 0.42 -2.73
CA THR A 101 7.33 -0.07 -2.46
C THR A 101 7.34 -1.07 -1.32
N VAL A 102 6.61 -0.82 -0.23
CA VAL A 102 6.57 -1.76 0.90
C VAL A 102 5.85 -3.04 0.51
N SER A 103 4.70 -2.95 -0.16
CA SER A 103 3.93 -4.13 -0.55
C SER A 103 4.65 -4.99 -1.59
N ASN A 104 5.31 -4.37 -2.59
CA ASN A 104 6.12 -5.11 -3.57
C ASN A 104 7.38 -5.73 -2.98
N ALA A 105 7.78 -5.35 -1.77
CA ALA A 105 8.92 -5.96 -1.09
C ALA A 105 8.60 -7.31 -0.43
N LEU A 106 7.31 -7.67 -0.29
CA LEU A 106 6.88 -8.95 0.29
C LEU A 106 7.54 -10.18 -0.36
N PRO A 107 7.64 -10.31 -1.71
CA PRO A 107 8.32 -11.45 -2.32
C PRO A 107 9.85 -11.35 -2.23
N CYS A 108 10.40 -10.14 -2.33
CA CYS A 108 11.84 -9.92 -2.34
C CYS A 108 12.22 -8.48 -1.94
N HIS A 109 12.71 -8.29 -0.71
CA HIS A 109 13.20 -7.00 -0.23
C HIS A 109 14.31 -6.43 -1.12
N ARG A 110 15.24 -7.28 -1.57
CA ARG A 110 16.41 -6.87 -2.36
C ARG A 110 16.01 -6.29 -3.71
N LYS A 111 15.12 -6.99 -4.45
CA LYS A 111 14.62 -6.55 -5.75
C LYS A 111 13.96 -5.19 -5.64
N THR A 112 13.08 -5.04 -4.66
CA THR A 112 12.30 -3.81 -4.48
C THR A 112 13.16 -2.63 -4.05
N LEU A 113 14.16 -2.87 -3.18
CA LEU A 113 15.10 -1.82 -2.82
C LEU A 113 15.97 -1.39 -4.02
N LEU A 114 16.42 -2.33 -4.84
CA LEU A 114 17.15 -2.02 -6.07
C LEU A 114 16.30 -1.22 -7.05
N GLN A 115 15.04 -1.62 -7.26
CA GLN A 115 14.10 -0.87 -8.11
C GLN A 115 13.86 0.54 -7.58
N HIS A 116 13.76 0.71 -6.26
CA HIS A 116 13.61 2.02 -5.63
C HIS A 116 14.84 2.91 -5.81
N LEU A 117 16.05 2.34 -5.72
CA LEU A 117 17.30 3.10 -5.88
C LEU A 117 17.61 3.43 -7.36
N LEU A 118 17.11 2.62 -8.29
CA LEU A 118 17.38 2.75 -9.73
C LEU A 118 16.25 3.43 -10.50
N SER A 119 15.15 3.81 -9.84
CA SER A 119 14.00 4.47 -10.49
C SER A 119 14.40 5.73 -11.24
N ASP A 120 15.35 6.49 -10.69
CA ASP A 120 15.82 7.77 -11.26
C ASP A 120 16.70 7.58 -12.50
N VAL A 121 17.25 6.38 -12.69
CA VAL A 121 18.08 6.01 -13.86
C VAL A 121 17.22 5.38 -14.96
N GLY A 122 15.89 5.39 -14.81
CA GLY A 122 14.94 4.80 -15.77
C GLY A 122 14.94 3.26 -15.77
N TYR A 123 15.69 2.62 -14.88
CA TYR A 123 15.74 1.16 -14.78
C TYR A 123 14.47 0.66 -14.08
N GLY A 124 13.52 0.12 -14.87
CA GLY A 124 12.19 -0.28 -14.39
C GLY A 124 11.05 0.58 -14.94
N ALA A 125 11.36 1.74 -15.52
CA ALA A 125 10.43 2.53 -16.32
C ALA A 125 10.32 1.97 -17.76
N GLN A 126 10.22 0.65 -17.88
CA GLN A 126 9.68 0.08 -19.11
C GLN A 126 8.20 0.41 -19.09
N ASN A 127 7.85 1.62 -19.52
CA ASN A 127 6.50 1.93 -19.98
C ASN A 127 6.21 0.83 -20.98
N ASN A 128 5.39 -0.14 -20.60
CA ASN A 128 4.90 -1.14 -21.51
C ASN A 128 3.48 -0.71 -21.87
N ILE A 129 3.00 -1.19 -23.01
CA ILE A 129 1.66 -0.82 -23.48
C ILE A 129 0.56 -1.09 -22.44
N TYR A 130 0.70 -2.09 -21.57
CA TYR A 130 -0.30 -2.40 -20.54
C TYR A 130 -0.30 -1.38 -19.39
N ALA A 131 0.86 -0.84 -19.02
CA ALA A 131 0.95 0.25 -18.04
C ALA A 131 0.28 1.52 -18.60
N THR A 132 0.55 1.86 -19.86
CA THR A 132 -0.12 2.98 -20.55
C THR A 132 -1.64 2.76 -20.65
N VAL A 133 -2.10 1.55 -20.99
CA VAL A 133 -3.52 1.21 -20.97
C VAL A 133 -4.11 1.32 -19.56
N GLY A 134 -3.38 0.90 -18.52
CA GLY A 134 -3.78 1.04 -17.12
C GLY A 134 -4.00 2.51 -16.74
N ASN A 135 -3.02 3.37 -17.04
CA ASN A 135 -3.13 4.82 -16.78
C ASN A 135 -4.34 5.44 -17.50
N ALA A 136 -4.57 5.07 -18.77
CA ALA A 136 -5.73 5.54 -19.52
C ALA A 136 -7.07 5.09 -18.87
N VAL A 137 -7.14 3.85 -18.38
CA VAL A 137 -8.31 3.34 -17.66
C VAL A 137 -8.54 4.12 -16.35
N HIS A 138 -7.49 4.41 -15.59
CA HIS A 138 -7.58 5.23 -14.37
C HIS A 138 -8.12 6.63 -14.70
N ALA A 139 -7.57 7.28 -15.73
CA ALA A 139 -7.99 8.61 -16.16
C ALA A 139 -9.48 8.66 -16.56
N ILE A 140 -9.98 7.65 -17.28
CA ILE A 140 -11.39 7.55 -17.66
C ILE A 140 -12.28 7.41 -16.42
N LEU A 141 -11.90 6.54 -15.48
CA LEU A 141 -12.66 6.31 -14.25
C LEU A 141 -12.73 7.55 -13.38
N GLN A 142 -11.58 8.20 -13.16
CA GLN A 142 -11.48 9.43 -12.37
C GLN A 142 -12.32 10.56 -12.99
N SER A 143 -12.23 10.75 -14.31
CA SER A 143 -13.02 11.77 -15.00
C SER A 143 -14.52 11.49 -14.91
N SER A 144 -14.91 10.22 -15.07
CA SER A 144 -16.32 9.80 -14.99
C SER A 144 -16.89 9.96 -13.58
N LEU A 145 -16.09 9.70 -12.54
CA LEU A 145 -16.51 9.82 -11.14
C LEU A 145 -16.55 11.27 -10.66
N MET A 146 -15.54 12.08 -11.00
CA MET A 146 -15.47 13.49 -10.58
C MET A 146 -16.42 14.39 -11.37
N PHE A 147 -16.41 14.31 -12.70
CA PHE A 147 -17.14 15.25 -13.57
C PHE A 147 -18.40 14.64 -14.16
N GLY A 148 -18.35 13.35 -14.49
CA GLY A 148 -19.48 12.61 -15.05
C GLY A 148 -20.57 12.22 -14.04
N ARG A 149 -20.39 12.49 -12.74
CA ARG A 149 -21.28 12.01 -11.65
C ARG A 149 -21.56 10.50 -11.75
N GLY A 150 -20.52 9.72 -12.03
CA GLY A 150 -20.62 8.26 -12.22
C GLY A 150 -21.17 7.86 -13.59
N ARG A 151 -21.19 8.75 -14.58
CA ARG A 151 -21.57 8.42 -15.97
C ARG A 151 -20.34 8.47 -16.86
N LEU A 152 -20.21 7.45 -17.70
CA LEU A 152 -19.19 7.40 -18.74
C LEU A 152 -19.59 8.29 -19.93
N ASP A 153 -18.63 9.02 -20.46
CA ASP A 153 -18.77 9.84 -21.67
C ASP A 153 -17.64 9.52 -22.66
N GLU A 154 -17.95 9.51 -23.97
CA GLU A 154 -16.96 9.24 -25.01
C GLU A 154 -15.86 10.31 -25.08
N GLY A 155 -16.15 11.53 -24.63
CA GLY A 155 -15.16 12.60 -24.48
C GLY A 155 -14.04 12.22 -23.52
N TYR A 156 -14.36 11.62 -22.36
CA TYR A 156 -13.36 11.14 -21.40
C TYR A 156 -12.49 10.02 -21.98
N VAL A 157 -13.09 9.10 -22.75
CA VAL A 157 -12.36 8.02 -23.43
C VAL A 157 -11.39 8.57 -24.47
N ARG A 158 -11.86 9.50 -25.32
CA ARG A 158 -11.01 10.13 -26.35
C ARG A 158 -9.87 10.92 -25.72
N GLN A 159 -10.16 11.70 -24.68
CA GLN A 159 -9.15 12.50 -23.98
C GLN A 159 -8.07 11.61 -23.36
N ALA A 160 -8.45 10.56 -22.62
CA ALA A 160 -7.50 9.65 -21.99
C ALA A 160 -6.60 8.94 -23.02
N ILE A 161 -7.15 8.55 -24.18
CA ILE A 161 -6.36 7.97 -25.28
C ILE A 161 -5.37 9.00 -25.83
N GLU A 162 -5.80 10.25 -26.04
CA GLU A 162 -4.95 11.32 -26.57
C GLU A 162 -3.77 11.61 -25.65
N GLU A 163 -4.04 11.81 -24.35
CA GLU A 163 -3.02 12.08 -23.33
C GLU A 163 -2.02 10.92 -23.19
N SER A 164 -2.49 9.68 -23.39
CA SER A 164 -1.66 8.47 -23.30
C SER A 164 -0.74 8.24 -24.50
N LYS A 165 -0.88 8.98 -25.60
CA LYS A 165 -0.03 8.79 -26.81
C LYS A 165 1.44 9.10 -26.56
N MET A 166 1.73 10.08 -25.70
CA MET A 166 3.12 10.43 -25.38
C MET A 166 3.81 9.30 -24.62
N ASP A 167 3.14 8.73 -23.62
CA ASP A 167 3.63 7.56 -22.87
C ASP A 167 3.78 6.33 -23.77
N LEU A 168 2.87 6.15 -24.73
CA LEU A 168 2.97 5.11 -25.74
C LEU A 168 4.26 5.29 -26.55
N TRP A 169 4.59 6.50 -27.00
CA TRP A 169 5.84 6.76 -27.71
C TRP A 169 7.07 6.39 -26.87
N PHE A 170 7.11 6.78 -25.60
CA PHE A 170 8.19 6.40 -24.68
C PHE A 170 8.28 4.89 -24.40
N SER A 171 7.18 4.15 -24.57
CA SER A 171 7.16 2.69 -24.45
C SER A 171 7.84 1.94 -25.61
N GLY A 172 8.26 2.67 -26.67
CA GLY A 172 8.77 2.07 -27.90
C GLY A 172 7.68 1.50 -28.82
N PHE A 173 6.40 1.68 -28.45
CA PHE A 173 5.26 1.38 -29.31
C PHE A 173 4.80 2.66 -30.01
N SER A 174 4.58 2.63 -31.32
CA SER A 174 4.08 3.80 -32.06
C SER A 174 2.64 3.65 -32.54
N ASN A 175 2.06 2.46 -32.38
CA ASN A 175 0.75 2.16 -32.93
C ASN A 175 -0.38 2.55 -31.97
N ALA A 176 -0.82 3.81 -32.07
CA ALA A 176 -1.96 4.35 -31.30
C ALA A 176 -3.25 3.53 -31.47
N SER A 177 -3.45 2.85 -32.61
CA SER A 177 -4.63 1.99 -32.81
C SER A 177 -4.66 0.77 -31.88
N VAL A 178 -3.49 0.30 -31.44
CA VAL A 178 -3.41 -0.82 -30.48
C VAL A 178 -3.76 -0.34 -29.08
N LEU A 179 -3.28 0.85 -28.69
CA LEU A 179 -3.67 1.50 -27.43
C LEU A 179 -5.18 1.74 -27.42
N GLU A 180 -5.73 2.39 -28.45
CA GLU A 180 -7.15 2.66 -28.56
C GLU A 180 -7.98 1.38 -28.49
N ARG A 181 -7.59 0.33 -29.21
CA ARG A 181 -8.25 -0.98 -29.13
C ARG A 181 -8.29 -1.50 -27.69
N HIS A 182 -7.15 -1.52 -27.00
CA HIS A 182 -7.07 -2.05 -25.65
C HIS A 182 -7.82 -1.22 -24.60
N VAL A 183 -7.86 0.11 -24.76
CA VAL A 183 -8.66 0.99 -23.89
C VAL A 183 -10.16 0.77 -24.17
N ARG A 184 -10.57 0.75 -25.44
CA ARG A 184 -11.98 0.52 -25.82
C ARG A 184 -12.48 -0.87 -25.44
N GLU A 185 -11.62 -1.88 -25.44
CA GLU A 185 -11.94 -3.22 -24.91
C GLU A 185 -12.32 -3.20 -23.41
N ARG A 186 -11.99 -2.13 -22.66
CA ARG A 186 -12.27 -1.98 -21.23
C ARG A 186 -13.47 -1.09 -20.94
N VAL A 187 -13.88 -0.28 -21.91
CA VAL A 187 -14.99 0.67 -21.81
C VAL A 187 -16.30 0.01 -21.34
N PRO A 188 -16.73 -1.15 -21.86
CA PRO A 188 -17.95 -1.80 -21.38
C PRO A 188 -17.89 -2.19 -19.90
N GLN A 189 -16.74 -2.68 -19.43
CA GLN A 189 -16.55 -3.02 -18.01
C GLN A 189 -16.53 -1.76 -17.13
N ILE A 190 -15.91 -0.68 -17.61
CA ILE A 190 -15.91 0.62 -16.92
C ILE A 190 -17.35 1.12 -16.77
N ALA A 191 -18.12 1.12 -17.85
CA ALA A 191 -19.52 1.55 -17.84
C ALA A 191 -20.35 0.74 -16.84
N LYS A 192 -20.20 -0.59 -16.86
CA LYS A 192 -20.87 -1.49 -15.91
C LYS A 192 -20.51 -1.18 -14.46
N TRP A 193 -19.22 -0.99 -14.18
CA TRP A 193 -18.74 -0.71 -12.83
C TRP A 193 -19.29 0.61 -12.30
N LEU A 194 -19.28 1.65 -13.14
CA LEU A 194 -19.85 2.97 -12.82
C LEU A 194 -21.36 2.94 -12.58
N SER A 195 -22.11 2.09 -13.29
CA SER A 195 -23.58 2.03 -13.17
C SER A 195 -24.09 1.09 -12.08
N GLU A 196 -23.40 -0.02 -11.83
CA GLU A 196 -23.88 -1.08 -10.93
C GLU A 196 -23.14 -1.10 -9.59
N VAL A 197 -21.82 -0.92 -9.62
CA VAL A 197 -20.96 -1.22 -8.47
C VAL A 197 -20.71 0.01 -7.63
N ILE A 198 -20.31 1.11 -8.27
CA ILE A 198 -20.05 2.37 -7.57
C ILE A 198 -21.27 2.86 -6.79
N PRO A 199 -22.49 2.98 -7.37
CA PRO A 199 -23.63 3.52 -6.64
C PRO A 199 -24.12 2.63 -5.50
N ALA A 200 -23.83 1.32 -5.57
CA ALA A 200 -24.19 0.37 -4.52
C ALA A 200 -23.36 0.56 -3.24
N LYS A 201 -22.13 1.11 -3.36
CA LYS A 201 -21.17 1.21 -2.25
C LYS A 201 -20.75 2.63 -1.90
N PHE A 202 -20.74 3.54 -2.87
CA PHE A 202 -20.26 4.91 -2.71
C PHE A 202 -21.29 5.95 -3.13
N SER A 203 -21.34 7.04 -2.38
CA SER A 203 -22.19 8.19 -2.67
C SER A 203 -21.51 9.18 -3.63
N ARG A 204 -20.19 9.41 -3.45
CA ARG A 204 -19.40 10.32 -4.29
C ARG A 204 -17.89 10.10 -4.15
N MET A 205 -17.14 10.62 -5.11
CA MET A 205 -15.69 10.77 -5.00
C MET A 205 -15.36 12.08 -4.27
N ILE A 206 -14.41 12.00 -3.33
CA ILE A 206 -13.87 13.12 -2.56
C ILE A 206 -12.61 13.68 -3.21
N ALA A 207 -11.70 12.79 -3.64
CA ALA A 207 -10.44 13.15 -4.27
C ALA A 207 -10.00 12.05 -5.23
N ALA A 208 -9.25 12.43 -6.27
CA ALA A 208 -8.53 11.53 -7.16
C ALA A 208 -7.02 11.76 -7.01
N GLU A 209 -6.21 10.71 -7.14
CA GLU A 209 -4.74 10.79 -7.11
C GLU A 209 -4.19 11.52 -5.87
N GLN A 210 -4.79 11.27 -4.71
CA GLN A 210 -4.47 11.97 -3.46
C GLN A 210 -3.09 11.54 -2.94
N ASN A 211 -2.13 12.48 -2.94
CA ASN A 211 -0.84 12.27 -2.30
C ASN A 211 -0.99 12.39 -0.77
N VAL A 212 -0.42 11.45 -0.04
CA VAL A 212 -0.42 11.43 1.42
C VAL A 212 0.98 11.11 1.93
N HIS A 213 1.44 11.88 2.92
CA HIS A 213 2.71 11.66 3.60
C HIS A 213 2.45 11.51 5.08
N CYS A 214 2.98 10.45 5.67
CA CYS A 214 2.82 10.17 7.09
C CYS A 214 4.19 9.87 7.70
N GLN A 215 4.81 10.91 8.27
CA GLN A 215 6.11 10.78 8.94
C GLN A 215 6.01 9.90 10.19
N LYS A 216 4.85 9.88 10.86
CA LYS A 216 4.58 9.02 12.01
C LYS A 216 4.90 7.56 11.73
N PHE A 217 4.47 7.05 10.58
CA PHE A 217 4.71 5.68 10.13
C PHE A 217 5.88 5.55 9.14
N GLY A 218 6.49 6.66 8.74
CA GLY A 218 7.51 6.69 7.69
C GLY A 218 7.01 6.14 6.35
N LEU A 219 5.78 6.48 6.02
CA LEU A 219 5.06 6.03 4.83
C LEU A 219 4.65 7.22 3.96
N LYS A 220 4.55 6.95 2.66
CA LYS A 220 3.89 7.83 1.70
C LYS A 220 3.00 7.01 0.78
N GLY A 221 2.06 7.66 0.10
CA GLY A 221 1.18 7.00 -0.85
C GLY A 221 0.57 7.99 -1.83
N LYS A 222 0.12 7.44 -2.96
CA LYS A 222 -0.74 8.13 -3.92
C LYS A 222 -1.98 7.26 -4.07
N ILE A 223 -3.06 7.68 -3.44
CA ILE A 223 -4.32 6.94 -3.40
C ILE A 223 -5.08 7.28 -4.68
N ASP A 224 -5.41 6.27 -5.50
CA ASP A 224 -6.08 6.49 -6.80
C ASP A 224 -7.39 7.26 -6.65
N ALA A 225 -8.21 6.89 -5.65
CA ALA A 225 -9.46 7.55 -5.35
C ALA A 225 -9.81 7.50 -3.86
N VAL A 226 -10.29 8.62 -3.31
CA VAL A 226 -10.94 8.69 -2.00
C VAL A 226 -12.43 8.81 -2.22
N MET A 227 -13.21 7.88 -1.67
CA MET A 227 -14.66 7.78 -1.88
C MET A 227 -15.39 7.95 -0.55
N GLU A 228 -16.60 8.49 -0.61
CA GLU A 228 -17.55 8.52 0.51
C GLU A 228 -18.52 7.34 0.38
N LEU A 229 -18.74 6.59 1.47
CA LEU A 229 -19.60 5.41 1.48
C LEU A 229 -21.08 5.77 1.42
N THR A 230 -21.88 4.93 0.77
CA THR A 230 -23.35 5.07 0.77
C THR A 230 -23.89 4.79 2.18
N GLY A 231 -24.75 5.68 2.69
CA GLY A 231 -25.40 5.50 4.00
C GLY A 231 -24.64 6.10 5.20
N GLY A 232 -23.54 6.83 4.97
CA GLY A 232 -22.79 7.54 6.02
C GLY A 232 -21.84 8.60 5.44
N GLN A 233 -21.07 9.26 6.31
CA GLN A 233 -19.99 10.20 5.92
C GLN A 233 -18.59 9.57 5.99
N GLU A 234 -18.55 8.25 6.17
CA GLU A 234 -17.34 7.44 6.27
C GLU A 234 -16.65 7.38 4.89
N LYS A 235 -15.32 7.41 4.91
CA LYS A 235 -14.47 7.45 3.74
C LYS A 235 -13.78 6.12 3.53
N ALA A 236 -13.54 5.79 2.28
CA ALA A 236 -12.82 4.61 1.84
C ALA A 236 -11.83 4.99 0.73
N CYS A 237 -10.78 4.19 0.60
CA CYS A 237 -9.77 4.35 -0.43
C CYS A 237 -10.03 3.32 -1.52
N LEU A 238 -10.07 3.73 -2.77
CA LEU A 238 -10.33 2.85 -3.90
C LEU A 238 -9.03 2.74 -4.72
N GLU A 239 -8.46 1.54 -4.82
CA GLU A 239 -7.22 1.25 -5.56
C GLU A 239 -7.53 0.50 -6.84
N ILE A 240 -7.32 1.11 -8.00
CA ILE A 240 -7.72 0.53 -9.27
C ILE A 240 -6.57 -0.34 -9.81
N LYS A 241 -6.84 -1.57 -10.26
CA LYS A 241 -5.81 -2.41 -10.90
C LYS A 241 -6.31 -3.11 -12.16
N THR A 242 -5.63 -2.87 -13.27
CA THR A 242 -5.85 -3.68 -14.47
C THR A 242 -5.11 -5.02 -14.38
N GLY A 243 -5.79 -6.16 -14.20
CA GLY A 243 -5.15 -7.48 -14.24
C GLY A 243 -5.76 -8.55 -13.34
N LYS A 244 -4.92 -9.45 -12.80
CA LYS A 244 -5.33 -10.48 -11.83
C LYS A 244 -5.06 -10.03 -10.40
N PRO A 245 -5.83 -10.52 -9.40
CA PRO A 245 -5.53 -10.31 -8.01
C PRO A 245 -4.15 -10.82 -7.60
N TRP A 246 -3.47 -10.04 -6.76
CA TRP A 246 -2.18 -10.39 -6.19
C TRP A 246 -2.09 -9.91 -4.74
N HIS A 247 -1.37 -10.65 -3.90
CA HIS A 247 -1.24 -10.35 -2.47
C HIS A 247 -0.57 -8.99 -2.21
N THR A 248 0.31 -8.52 -3.10
CA THR A 248 0.93 -7.19 -2.97
C THR A 248 -0.08 -6.06 -3.18
N HIS A 249 -1.16 -6.30 -3.94
CA HIS A 249 -2.24 -5.32 -4.07
C HIS A 249 -2.93 -5.14 -2.71
N MET A 250 -3.24 -6.24 -2.01
CA MET A 250 -3.85 -6.17 -0.68
C MET A 250 -2.94 -5.44 0.31
N GLY A 251 -1.63 -5.76 0.34
CA GLY A 251 -0.68 -5.08 1.24
C GLY A 251 -0.54 -3.58 0.99
N GLN A 252 -0.53 -3.13 -0.28
CA GLN A 252 -0.49 -1.70 -0.63
C GLN A 252 -1.69 -0.96 -0.02
N VAL A 253 -2.81 -1.64 -0.11
CA VAL A 253 -4.13 -1.12 0.15
C VAL A 253 -4.41 -1.09 1.66
N MET A 254 -3.88 -2.05 2.42
CA MET A 254 -3.79 -1.99 3.89
C MET A 254 -2.91 -0.83 4.39
N LEU A 255 -1.81 -0.52 3.69
CA LEU A 255 -0.98 0.64 4.04
C LEU A 255 -1.70 1.97 3.76
N TYR A 256 -2.56 2.01 2.74
CA TYR A 256 -3.40 3.18 2.48
C TYR A 256 -4.43 3.40 3.58
N HIS A 257 -4.90 2.33 4.24
CA HIS A 257 -5.74 2.47 5.41
C HIS A 257 -5.05 3.27 6.53
N ILE A 258 -3.78 2.97 6.84
CA ILE A 258 -2.98 3.74 7.81
C ILE A 258 -2.87 5.21 7.39
N LEU A 259 -2.56 5.46 6.11
CA LEU A 259 -2.44 6.83 5.58
C LEU A 259 -3.77 7.61 5.62
N MET A 260 -4.88 6.93 5.35
CA MET A 260 -6.22 7.51 5.43
C MET A 260 -6.61 7.87 6.86
N MET A 261 -6.29 7.00 7.83
CA MET A 261 -6.54 7.26 9.25
C MET A 261 -5.74 8.46 9.76
N ASP A 262 -4.48 8.62 9.32
CA ASP A 262 -3.65 9.78 9.65
C ASP A 262 -4.20 11.08 9.02
N LEU A 263 -4.68 11.02 7.77
CA LEU A 263 -5.14 12.19 7.04
C LEU A 263 -6.55 12.68 7.46
N TYR A 264 -7.51 11.76 7.61
CA TYR A 264 -8.92 12.10 7.84
C TYR A 264 -9.38 11.88 9.28
N GLY A 265 -8.54 11.27 10.11
CA GLY A 265 -8.94 10.74 11.41
C GLY A 265 -9.63 9.39 11.28
N GLU A 266 -9.51 8.58 12.32
CA GLU A 266 -9.97 7.19 12.31
C GLU A 266 -11.49 7.05 12.20
N GLU A 267 -12.24 7.87 12.94
CA GLU A 267 -13.71 7.84 12.93
C GLU A 267 -14.29 8.11 11.52
N ALA A 268 -13.49 8.74 10.65
CA ALA A 268 -13.88 9.04 9.29
C ALA A 268 -13.52 7.93 8.29
N VAL A 269 -12.84 6.85 8.68
CA VAL A 269 -12.34 5.80 7.77
C VAL A 269 -12.87 4.43 8.20
N LYS A 270 -13.96 3.95 7.58
CA LYS A 270 -14.51 2.63 7.88
C LYS A 270 -13.97 1.54 6.98
N GLY A 271 -13.60 0.43 7.61
CA GLY A 271 -13.75 -0.92 7.05
C GLY A 271 -12.80 -1.33 5.92
N GLY A 272 -11.88 -0.48 5.46
CA GLY A 272 -10.97 -0.88 4.39
C GLY A 272 -11.74 -1.39 3.15
N LEU A 273 -12.80 -0.67 2.75
CA LEU A 273 -13.35 -0.85 1.42
C LEU A 273 -12.29 -0.36 0.44
N LEU A 274 -11.74 -1.31 -0.28
CA LEU A 274 -10.43 -1.24 -0.89
C LEU A 274 -10.54 -2.00 -2.20
N GLU A 275 -11.30 -1.42 -3.11
CA GLU A 275 -11.77 -2.19 -4.24
C GLU A 275 -10.73 -2.24 -5.33
N VAL A 276 -10.22 -3.44 -5.58
CA VAL A 276 -9.39 -3.65 -6.77
C VAL A 276 -10.27 -3.90 -7.98
N GLY A 277 -10.53 -2.85 -8.76
CA GLY A 277 -11.28 -2.96 -10.00
C GLY A 277 -10.50 -3.72 -11.07
N TYR A 278 -10.69 -5.03 -11.19
CA TYR A 278 -9.99 -5.87 -12.18
C TYR A 278 -10.60 -5.73 -13.58
N PHE A 279 -9.93 -4.99 -14.44
CA PHE A 279 -10.22 -5.00 -15.86
C PHE A 279 -9.42 -6.14 -16.51
N ASN A 280 -9.99 -7.34 -16.63
CA ASN A 280 -9.36 -8.45 -17.37
C ASN A 280 -9.76 -8.46 -18.85
N GLY A 281 -8.75 -8.34 -19.70
CA GLY A 281 -8.86 -8.31 -21.15
C GLY A 281 -8.50 -9.70 -21.60
N ASN A 282 -9.45 -10.37 -22.23
CA ASN A 282 -9.39 -11.78 -22.52
C ASN A 282 -8.09 -12.13 -23.26
N ARG A 283 -7.18 -12.93 -22.66
CA ARG A 283 -5.97 -13.36 -23.40
C ARG A 283 -5.49 -14.80 -23.24
N ASN A 284 -6.10 -15.70 -22.45
CA ASN A 284 -5.89 -17.17 -22.53
C ASN A 284 -6.59 -17.94 -21.39
N GLN A 285 -7.93 -17.96 -21.36
CA GLN A 285 -8.62 -19.00 -20.60
C GLN A 285 -9.39 -19.88 -21.58
N ARG A 286 -8.91 -21.12 -21.78
CA ARG A 286 -9.80 -22.26 -22.01
C ARG A 286 -10.61 -22.44 -20.73
N GLY A 287 -11.58 -21.56 -20.51
CA GLY A 287 -12.66 -21.81 -19.56
C GLY A 287 -13.58 -22.89 -20.14
N PRO A 288 -14.39 -23.57 -19.30
CA PRO A 288 -15.43 -24.45 -19.80
C PRO A 288 -16.34 -23.69 -20.78
N PRO A 289 -16.90 -24.34 -21.81
CA PRO A 289 -17.89 -23.68 -22.67
C PRO A 289 -19.07 -23.24 -21.80
N GLY A 290 -19.28 -21.92 -21.68
CA GLY A 290 -20.32 -21.32 -20.81
C GLY A 290 -19.82 -20.50 -19.62
N GLY A 291 -18.52 -20.26 -19.48
CA GLY A 291 -17.97 -19.39 -18.43
C GLY A 291 -18.41 -17.93 -18.55
N ALA A 292 -18.82 -17.33 -17.42
CA ALA A 292 -19.28 -15.95 -17.31
C ALA A 292 -18.26 -14.93 -17.88
N PRO A 293 -18.72 -13.78 -18.42
CA PRO A 293 -17.84 -12.72 -18.90
C PRO A 293 -16.92 -12.20 -17.78
N PRO A 294 -15.74 -11.60 -18.11
CA PRO A 294 -14.88 -10.98 -17.12
C PRO A 294 -15.67 -9.94 -16.31
N SER A 295 -15.77 -10.16 -15.01
CA SER A 295 -16.54 -9.32 -14.08
C SER A 295 -15.67 -8.17 -13.57
N ALA A 296 -16.23 -6.95 -13.59
CA ALA A 296 -15.71 -5.84 -12.80
C ALA A 296 -16.15 -6.09 -11.36
N GLU A 297 -15.23 -6.57 -10.54
CA GLU A 297 -15.48 -6.91 -9.15
C GLU A 297 -14.78 -5.95 -8.20
N VAL A 298 -15.30 -5.98 -6.98
CA VAL A 298 -14.80 -5.23 -5.84
C VAL A 298 -14.50 -6.25 -4.78
N SER A 299 -13.26 -6.28 -4.34
CA SER A 299 -12.87 -6.99 -3.12
C SER A 299 -12.77 -5.98 -1.98
N GLU A 300 -13.39 -6.28 -0.85
CA GLU A 300 -13.18 -5.54 0.38
C GLU A 300 -11.94 -6.09 1.09
N VAL A 301 -11.10 -5.21 1.65
CA VAL A 301 -9.86 -5.61 2.33
C VAL A 301 -9.91 -5.10 3.76
N THR A 302 -10.32 -5.97 4.68
CA THR A 302 -10.33 -5.62 6.10
C THR A 302 -8.90 -5.68 6.66
N PRO A 303 -8.40 -4.60 7.29
CA PRO A 303 -7.07 -4.59 7.90
C PRO A 303 -6.93 -5.63 9.02
N ASN A 304 -5.99 -6.56 8.86
CA ASN A 304 -5.60 -7.53 9.88
C ASN A 304 -4.34 -7.05 10.62
N PRO A 305 -4.30 -7.06 11.96
CA PRO A 305 -3.15 -6.62 12.76
C PRO A 305 -1.86 -7.31 12.40
N THR A 306 -1.90 -8.63 12.28
CA THR A 306 -0.72 -9.44 12.03
C THR A 306 -0.14 -9.10 10.65
N GLU A 307 -1.01 -8.81 9.69
CA GLU A 307 -0.60 -8.38 8.35
C GLU A 307 -0.03 -6.95 8.37
N LEU A 308 -0.60 -6.03 9.15
CA LEU A 308 -0.05 -4.69 9.37
C LEU A 308 1.32 -4.75 10.07
N ASP A 309 1.48 -5.57 11.11
CA ASP A 309 2.76 -5.82 11.79
C ASP A 309 3.82 -6.30 10.79
N ASN A 310 3.47 -7.26 9.93
CA ASN A 310 4.35 -7.76 8.88
C ASN A 310 4.73 -6.65 7.88
N LEU A 311 3.76 -5.85 7.41
CA LEU A 311 4.02 -4.75 6.47
C LEU A 311 4.92 -3.67 7.10
N VAL A 312 4.72 -3.33 8.37
CA VAL A 312 5.58 -2.39 9.10
C VAL A 312 6.99 -2.97 9.31
N CYS A 313 7.12 -4.26 9.61
CA CYS A 313 8.42 -4.94 9.68
C CYS A 313 9.16 -4.90 8.33
N VAL A 314 8.46 -5.15 7.22
CA VAL A 314 9.02 -5.01 5.86
C VAL A 314 9.47 -3.57 5.61
N ARG A 315 8.62 -2.58 5.94
CA ARG A 315 8.95 -1.15 5.83
C ARG A 315 10.22 -0.80 6.61
N ASN A 316 10.34 -1.29 7.84
CA ASN A 316 11.52 -1.07 8.68
C ASN A 316 12.78 -1.75 8.12
N THR A 317 12.65 -2.96 7.56
CA THR A 317 13.75 -3.64 6.87
C THR A 317 14.35 -2.74 5.78
N LEU A 318 13.48 -2.22 4.91
CA LEU A 318 13.89 -1.36 3.81
C LEU A 318 14.50 -0.05 4.31
N ALA A 319 13.87 0.59 5.30
CA ALA A 319 14.35 1.85 5.87
C ALA A 319 15.75 1.71 6.52
N LEU A 320 16.00 0.62 7.25
CA LEU A 320 17.32 0.34 7.83
C LEU A 320 18.38 0.13 6.74
N HIS A 321 18.07 -0.63 5.69
CA HIS A 321 19.00 -0.82 4.58
C HIS A 321 19.30 0.49 3.84
N LEU A 322 18.29 1.35 3.62
CA LEU A 322 18.48 2.69 3.06
C LEU A 322 19.37 3.56 3.94
N ALA A 323 19.10 3.60 5.25
CA ALA A 323 19.88 4.38 6.20
C ALA A 323 21.36 3.96 6.25
N ARG A 324 21.63 2.66 6.07
CA ARG A 324 22.98 2.10 6.05
C ARG A 324 23.62 2.04 4.66
N LYS A 325 22.89 2.39 3.61
CA LYS A 325 23.32 2.23 2.21
C LYS A 325 23.77 0.80 1.90
N THR A 326 23.03 -0.18 2.43
CA THR A 326 23.26 -1.61 2.19
C THR A 326 22.09 -2.22 1.44
N LEU A 327 22.26 -3.45 0.96
CA LEU A 327 21.19 -4.19 0.30
C LEU A 327 20.79 -5.43 1.12
N PRO A 328 19.50 -5.79 1.14
CA PRO A 328 19.08 -7.08 1.67
C PRO A 328 19.80 -8.25 0.96
N PRO A 329 19.99 -9.38 1.66
CA PRO A 329 20.58 -10.56 1.06
C PRO A 329 19.70 -11.09 -0.09
N PRO A 330 20.29 -11.80 -1.07
CA PRO A 330 19.53 -12.53 -2.09
C PRO A 330 18.61 -13.58 -1.45
N ILE A 331 17.45 -13.82 -2.06
CA ILE A 331 16.54 -14.88 -1.64
C ILE A 331 16.94 -16.23 -2.25
N GLY A 332 16.61 -17.33 -1.57
CA GLY A 332 16.88 -18.68 -2.06
C GLY A 332 15.85 -19.21 -3.07
N SER A 333 14.79 -18.46 -3.36
CA SER A 333 13.74 -18.89 -4.30
C SER A 333 14.18 -18.67 -5.74
N LYS A 334 14.51 -19.75 -6.46
CA LYS A 334 14.86 -19.69 -7.87
C LYS A 334 13.74 -19.06 -8.71
N ARG A 335 12.48 -19.41 -8.43
CA ARG A 335 11.30 -18.91 -9.15
C ARG A 335 11.11 -17.39 -9.04
N GLU A 336 11.45 -16.79 -7.91
CA GLU A 336 11.31 -15.33 -7.72
C GLU A 336 12.50 -14.54 -8.29
N CYS A 337 13.63 -15.24 -8.51
CA CYS A 337 14.84 -14.68 -9.11
C CYS A 337 14.82 -14.73 -10.65
N GLU A 338 14.17 -15.75 -11.23
CA GLU A 338 13.91 -15.87 -12.68
C GLU A 338 12.82 -14.89 -13.16
#